data_AF-A0A938S3P1-F1
#
_entry.id   AF-A0A938S3P1-F1
#
_cell.length_a   1.000
_cell.length_b   1.000
_cell.length_c   1.000
_cell.angle_alpha   90.00
_cell.angle_beta   90.00
_cell.angle_gamma   90.00
#
_symmetry.space_group_name_H-M   'P 1'
#
loop_
_entity.id
_entity.type
_entity.pdbx_description
1 polymer ?
#
loop_
_entity_poly.entity_id
_entity_poly.type
_entity_poly.pdbx_seq_one_letter_code
_entity_poly.pdbx_strand_id
1 'polypeptide(L)'
;MTGAGEWTFKLKEVSAFDLTEQAREFAEGQRAICGASPDPNVRVYPRFTSQQPLYGRVSFADRTAEPAPRTTYRLALDESKGTGQGYDRLYFDRNQDGDLTNDKVLPARANPAPGATLNYTGISQVCFENLAVPLAFGSQGERLLEMMPRLLLWQEGDKGITFVTTQARQGRIRLAGGKYDVLLGHNQVAAGWFDHPWTALHLMPAGSRSRPRWMGSNRLMALHKIDGTFYQFAATPAGDKLTVRPYTEPLGVFEVGAGARTIEGVNIHGSLRTRNTTVGVGEVSRDYRLSLAHSPVQTCELPADDYMPEYLTLEFGKLRMTISNNYHTDGRRMHIVGRQWVYGIHIRPDQPFVLDFSNPPAVMFVSPARDCRIKPGEELRVMAVLTDPVLDIMFRRLQDTSEQCQETLVEGQPYRSLHTDVSLDPKVVIRRANGEIVAEGVMPFG
;
A
#
# COMPACT_ATOMS: atom_id res chain seq x y z
N MET A 1 -17.31 36.47 -1.31
CA MET A 1 -16.09 36.16 -0.54
C MET A 1 -16.49 35.83 0.89
N THR A 2 -16.89 34.58 1.14
CA THR A 2 -17.06 34.04 2.50
C THR A 2 -15.74 33.39 2.88
N GLY A 3 -15.18 33.76 4.04
CA GLY A 3 -13.84 33.38 4.48
C GLY A 3 -13.55 31.88 4.34
N ALA A 4 -12.29 31.58 4.03
CA ALA A 4 -11.73 30.23 4.00
C ALA A 4 -11.90 29.58 5.38
N GLY A 5 -13.08 28.99 5.61
CA GLY A 5 -13.45 28.42 6.88
C GLY A 5 -12.81 27.06 7.06
N GLU A 6 -12.24 26.83 8.23
CA GLU A 6 -12.04 25.49 8.74
C GLU A 6 -13.40 24.95 9.23
N TRP A 7 -13.74 23.70 8.90
CA TRP A 7 -14.97 23.04 9.32
C TRP A 7 -14.66 21.77 10.10
N THR A 8 -15.30 21.60 11.25
CA THR A 8 -15.18 20.37 12.05
C THR A 8 -16.50 19.62 12.09
N PHE A 9 -16.44 18.32 11.79
CA PHE A 9 -17.58 17.42 11.77
C PHE A 9 -17.41 16.33 12.81
N LYS A 10 -18.49 15.98 13.52
CA LYS A 10 -18.49 14.84 14.44
C LYS A 10 -18.62 13.54 13.65
N LEU A 11 -17.82 12.55 14.03
CA LEU A 11 -17.94 11.18 13.55
C LEU A 11 -18.42 10.28 14.70
N LYS A 12 -19.26 9.30 14.39
CA LYS A 12 -19.69 8.26 15.34
C LYS A 12 -18.76 7.06 15.26
N GLU A 13 -18.50 6.45 16.41
CA GLU A 13 -17.87 5.13 16.44
C GLU A 13 -18.80 4.07 15.86
N VAL A 14 -18.22 3.16 15.08
CA VAL A 14 -18.86 1.96 14.53
C VAL A 14 -17.86 0.81 14.55
N SER A 15 -18.34 -0.43 14.43
CA SER A 15 -17.46 -1.58 14.21
C SER A 15 -16.83 -1.48 12.83
N ALA A 16 -15.52 -1.74 12.73
CA ALA A 16 -14.83 -1.81 11.44
C ALA A 16 -15.38 -2.95 10.56
N PHE A 17 -15.89 -4.02 11.18
CA PHE A 17 -16.43 -5.18 10.48
C PHE A 17 -17.80 -4.92 9.83
N ASP A 18 -18.59 -4.01 10.41
CA ASP A 18 -19.88 -3.59 9.85
C ASP A 18 -19.70 -2.78 8.55
N LEU A 19 -18.50 -2.27 8.31
CA LEU A 19 -18.17 -1.45 7.15
C LEU A 19 -17.64 -2.25 5.97
N THR A 20 -17.43 -3.56 6.08
CA THR A 20 -16.74 -4.36 5.05
C THR A 20 -17.41 -4.39 3.69
N GLU A 21 -18.74 -4.25 3.63
CA GLU A 21 -19.46 -4.13 2.36
C GLU A 21 -19.20 -2.79 1.67
N GLN A 22 -19.01 -1.71 2.44
CA GLN A 22 -18.72 -0.40 1.89
C GLN A 22 -17.23 -0.20 1.67
N ALA A 23 -16.40 -0.63 2.62
CA ALA A 23 -14.95 -0.47 2.76
C ALA A 23 -14.27 -1.79 3.21
N ARG A 24 -14.15 -2.75 2.29
CA ARG A 24 -13.47 -4.02 2.56
C ARG A 24 -12.05 -3.82 3.10
N GLU A 25 -11.38 -2.75 2.70
CA GLU A 25 -10.00 -2.41 3.08
C GLU A 25 -9.82 -2.30 4.60
N PHE A 26 -10.87 -1.95 5.35
CA PHE A 26 -10.83 -1.90 6.81
C PHE A 26 -10.70 -3.29 7.46
N ALA A 27 -11.10 -4.35 6.75
CA ALA A 27 -10.90 -5.70 7.23
C ALA A 27 -9.56 -6.29 6.82
N GLU A 28 -8.72 -5.64 6.01
CA GLU A 28 -7.43 -6.21 5.58
C GLU A 28 -6.40 -6.24 6.72
N GLY A 29 -6.24 -5.14 7.44
CA GLY A 29 -5.36 -5.00 8.60
C GLY A 29 -3.87 -4.99 8.28
N GLN A 30 -3.06 -4.69 9.30
CA GLN A 30 -1.60 -4.69 9.24
C GLN A 30 -1.08 -6.13 9.11
N ARG A 31 -0.40 -6.45 8.00
CA ARG A 31 0.12 -7.81 7.73
C ARG A 31 1.50 -8.05 8.35
N ALA A 32 1.70 -9.28 8.82
CA ALA A 32 2.97 -9.91 9.13
C ALA A 32 3.10 -11.24 8.40
N ILE A 33 4.28 -11.51 7.83
CA ILE A 33 4.61 -12.80 7.22
C ILE A 33 4.93 -13.78 8.34
N CYS A 34 4.45 -15.01 8.21
CA CYS A 34 4.74 -16.10 9.14
C CYS A 34 5.56 -17.19 8.44
N GLY A 35 6.50 -17.79 9.16
CA GLY A 35 7.38 -18.85 8.65
C GLY A 35 7.61 -19.96 9.66
N ALA A 36 8.32 -21.01 9.24
CA ALA A 36 8.63 -22.16 10.07
C ALA A 36 9.87 -21.97 10.97
N SER A 37 10.66 -20.92 10.74
CA SER A 37 11.89 -20.67 11.49
C SER A 37 11.62 -19.73 12.67
N PRO A 38 12.10 -20.06 13.88
CA PRO A 38 11.99 -19.18 15.04
C PRO A 38 12.78 -17.88 14.82
N ASP A 39 12.31 -16.80 15.42
CA ASP A 39 13.06 -15.54 15.48
C ASP A 39 14.16 -15.68 16.55
N PRO A 40 15.45 -15.50 16.19
CA PRO A 40 16.56 -15.66 17.14
C PRO A 40 16.54 -14.64 18.28
N ASN A 41 15.72 -13.60 18.21
CA ASN A 41 15.56 -12.61 19.27
C ASN A 41 14.44 -12.95 20.27
N VAL A 42 13.73 -14.08 20.10
CA VAL A 42 12.87 -14.62 21.15
C VAL A 42 13.73 -15.44 22.11
N ARG A 43 13.67 -15.10 23.40
CA ARG A 43 14.41 -15.76 24.47
C ARG A 43 13.74 -17.06 24.88
N VAL A 44 12.41 -17.07 24.96
CA VAL A 44 11.64 -18.22 25.42
C VAL A 44 10.40 -18.39 24.55
N TYR A 45 10.27 -19.57 23.95
CA TYR A 45 9.05 -20.02 23.28
C TYR A 45 8.24 -20.93 24.21
N PRO A 46 6.90 -20.93 24.11
CA PRO A 46 6.08 -21.92 24.80
C PRO A 46 6.39 -23.32 24.27
N ARG A 47 6.08 -24.33 25.08
CA ARG A 47 6.13 -25.71 24.63
C ARG A 47 4.96 -25.95 23.66
N PHE A 48 5.27 -25.98 22.36
CA PHE A 48 4.28 -26.25 21.32
C PHE A 48 3.80 -27.70 21.36
N THR A 49 2.51 -27.89 21.08
CA THR A 49 1.95 -29.22 20.82
C THR A 49 2.19 -29.64 19.37
N SER A 50 2.10 -28.69 18.42
CA SER A 50 2.37 -28.94 17.01
C SER A 50 3.87 -29.11 16.76
N GLN A 51 4.19 -29.97 15.80
CA GLN A 51 5.53 -30.06 15.20
C GLN A 51 5.75 -29.00 14.11
N GLN A 52 4.71 -28.23 13.76
CA GLN A 52 4.73 -27.18 12.74
C GLN A 52 4.22 -25.83 13.28
N PRO A 53 4.81 -25.31 14.38
CA PRO A 53 4.48 -23.96 14.83
C PRO A 53 4.84 -22.94 13.76
N LEU A 54 4.13 -21.82 13.75
CA LEU A 54 4.47 -20.67 12.90
C LEU A 54 5.04 -19.55 13.76
N TYR A 55 6.00 -18.84 13.20
CA TYR A 55 6.66 -17.72 13.84
C TYR A 55 6.48 -16.48 12.98
N GLY A 56 6.25 -15.34 13.60
CA GLY A 56 6.03 -14.08 12.89
C GLY A 56 6.55 -12.87 13.64
N ARG A 57 6.65 -11.78 12.89
CA ARG A 57 7.04 -10.47 13.42
C ARG A 57 6.19 -9.39 12.75
N VAL A 58 5.59 -8.52 13.56
CA VAL A 58 4.79 -7.39 13.09
C VAL A 58 5.39 -6.10 13.64
N SER A 59 5.41 -5.04 12.84
CA SER A 59 5.75 -3.69 13.31
C SER A 59 4.57 -2.76 13.07
N PHE A 60 4.19 -2.01 14.10
CA PHE A 60 3.18 -0.95 14.06
C PHE A 60 3.84 0.43 14.02
N ALA A 61 4.80 0.59 13.11
CA ALA A 61 5.48 1.86 12.85
C ALA A 61 5.10 2.43 11.49
N ASP A 62 5.42 3.71 11.28
CA ASP A 62 5.42 4.31 9.95
C ASP A 62 6.35 3.49 9.05
N ARG A 63 5.83 3.05 7.89
CA ARG A 63 6.57 2.21 6.91
C ARG A 63 7.81 2.89 6.35
N THR A 64 7.90 4.20 6.47
CA THR A 64 9.01 5.03 5.96
C THR A 64 10.06 5.37 7.00
N ALA A 65 9.77 5.17 8.29
CA ALA A 65 10.73 5.35 9.36
C ALA A 65 11.43 4.03 9.67
N GLU A 66 12.66 4.09 10.20
CA GLU A 66 13.20 2.91 10.87
C GLU A 66 12.26 2.56 12.03
N PRO A 67 11.75 1.32 12.09
CA PRO A 67 10.88 0.93 13.17
C PRO A 67 11.68 1.02 14.47
N ALA A 68 11.23 1.87 15.38
CA ALA A 68 11.81 1.89 16.72
C ALA A 68 11.67 0.47 17.31
N PRO A 69 12.65 -0.04 18.06
CA PRO A 69 12.56 -1.38 18.67
C PRO A 69 11.24 -1.60 19.44
N ARG A 70 10.69 -0.52 20.01
CA ARG A 70 9.43 -0.50 20.78
C ARG A 70 8.14 -0.68 19.97
N THR A 71 8.21 -0.74 18.64
CA THR A 71 7.01 -0.92 17.79
C THR A 71 6.94 -2.30 17.15
N THR A 72 7.91 -3.18 17.41
CA THR A 72 8.02 -4.50 16.79
C THR A 72 7.66 -5.60 17.79
N TYR A 73 6.66 -6.39 17.44
CA TYR A 73 6.12 -7.47 18.26
C TYR A 73 6.45 -8.82 17.63
N ARG A 74 6.71 -9.80 18.48
CA ARG A 74 6.99 -11.20 18.09
C ARG A 74 5.80 -12.05 18.43
N LEU A 75 5.57 -13.08 17.62
CA LEU A 75 4.46 -13.98 17.80
C LEU A 75 4.80 -15.41 17.38
N ALA A 76 4.04 -16.34 17.95
CA ALA A 76 4.02 -17.72 17.52
C ALA A 76 2.58 -18.24 17.45
N LEU A 77 2.32 -19.17 16.53
CA LEU A 77 1.05 -19.87 16.43
C LEU A 77 1.25 -21.37 16.59
N ASP A 78 0.29 -22.02 17.24
CA ASP A 78 0.32 -23.45 17.52
C ASP A 78 -1.01 -24.13 17.19
N GLU A 79 -0.94 -25.42 16.91
CA GLU A 79 -2.07 -26.33 16.78
C GLU A 79 -2.15 -27.14 18.07
N SER A 80 -2.83 -26.59 19.07
CA SER A 80 -2.80 -27.12 20.44
C SER A 80 -3.49 -28.48 20.59
N LYS A 81 -4.24 -28.89 19.56
CA LYS A 81 -4.89 -30.20 19.42
C LYS A 81 -4.02 -31.24 18.69
N GLY A 82 -2.81 -30.86 18.25
CA GLY A 82 -1.90 -31.71 17.49
C GLY A 82 -1.64 -31.19 16.08
N THR A 83 -0.51 -31.58 15.49
CA THR A 83 -0.10 -31.18 14.12
C THR A 83 -1.18 -31.55 13.09
N GLY A 84 -1.53 -30.60 12.23
CA GLY A 84 -2.56 -30.77 11.19
C GLY A 84 -4.01 -30.66 11.67
N GLN A 85 -4.26 -30.33 12.95
CA GLN A 85 -5.60 -30.14 13.50
C GLN A 85 -6.11 -28.69 13.45
N GLY A 86 -5.33 -27.79 12.85
CA GLY A 86 -5.65 -26.39 12.67
C GLY A 86 -5.10 -25.51 13.80
N TYR A 87 -4.55 -24.35 13.40
CA TYR A 87 -4.02 -23.39 14.36
C TYR A 87 -5.14 -22.81 15.22
N ASP A 88 -4.96 -22.87 16.54
CA ASP A 88 -5.98 -22.45 17.51
C ASP A 88 -5.43 -21.63 18.68
N ARG A 89 -4.10 -21.43 18.74
CA ARG A 89 -3.45 -20.56 19.73
C ARG A 89 -2.52 -19.56 19.07
N LEU A 90 -2.60 -18.32 19.52
CA LEU A 90 -1.66 -17.25 19.21
C LEU A 90 -0.97 -16.80 20.50
N TYR A 91 0.35 -16.87 20.51
CA TYR A 91 1.23 -16.29 21.52
C TYR A 91 1.76 -14.98 20.95
N PHE A 92 1.64 -13.89 21.71
CA PHE A 92 2.03 -12.55 21.26
C PHE A 92 2.80 -11.86 22.37
N ASP A 93 4.05 -11.49 22.09
CA ASP A 93 5.00 -10.85 23.00
C ASP A 93 4.59 -9.38 23.18
N ARG A 94 3.58 -9.15 24.02
CA ARG A 94 2.91 -7.86 24.19
C ARG A 94 3.79 -6.90 24.98
N ASN A 95 4.55 -7.42 25.94
CA ASN A 95 5.44 -6.63 26.79
C ASN A 95 6.83 -6.41 26.15
N GLN A 96 7.14 -7.10 25.03
CA GLN A 96 8.36 -7.03 24.25
C GLN A 96 9.63 -7.50 24.97
N ASP A 97 9.50 -8.38 25.96
CA ASP A 97 10.62 -8.94 26.72
C ASP A 97 11.25 -10.19 26.06
N GLY A 98 10.64 -10.68 24.97
CA GLY A 98 11.07 -11.85 24.22
C GLY A 98 10.71 -13.18 24.85
N ASP A 99 9.84 -13.21 25.87
CA ASP A 99 9.31 -14.42 26.50
C ASP A 99 7.83 -14.59 26.15
N LEU A 100 7.55 -15.44 25.16
CA LEU A 100 6.19 -15.72 24.70
C LEU A 100 5.35 -16.58 25.65
N THR A 101 5.86 -16.91 26.85
CA THR A 101 5.19 -17.76 27.83
C THR A 101 4.48 -17.00 28.94
N ASN A 102 4.81 -15.72 29.11
CA ASN A 102 4.34 -14.90 30.23
C ASN A 102 3.19 -13.95 29.89
N ASP A 103 2.84 -13.82 28.60
CA ASP A 103 1.68 -13.08 28.11
C ASP A 103 0.43 -13.96 27.96
N LYS A 104 -0.75 -13.33 27.95
CA LYS A 104 -2.04 -14.02 27.73
C LYS A 104 -2.05 -14.68 26.35
N VAL A 105 -2.24 -16.01 26.31
CA VAL A 105 -2.48 -16.76 25.07
C VAL A 105 -3.85 -16.40 24.49
N LEU A 106 -3.91 -16.14 23.20
CA LEU A 106 -5.13 -15.77 22.48
C LEU A 106 -5.68 -17.00 21.75
N PRO A 107 -6.84 -17.55 22.17
CA PRO A 107 -7.45 -18.68 21.49
C PRO A 107 -8.15 -18.25 20.19
N ALA A 108 -8.31 -19.19 19.27
CA ALA A 108 -9.16 -19.02 18.09
C ALA A 108 -10.64 -18.85 18.48
N ARG A 109 -11.32 -17.93 17.78
CA ARG A 109 -12.76 -17.71 17.94
C ARG A 109 -13.54 -18.68 17.08
N ALA A 110 -14.47 -19.40 17.69
CA ALA A 110 -15.41 -20.25 16.96
C ALA A 110 -16.34 -19.43 16.04
N ASN A 111 -16.78 -18.28 16.52
CA ASN A 111 -17.72 -17.40 15.81
C ASN A 111 -17.14 -15.98 15.74
N PRO A 112 -16.33 -15.66 14.72
CA PRO A 112 -15.88 -14.30 14.49
C PRO A 112 -17.05 -13.37 14.14
N ALA A 113 -16.89 -12.07 14.35
CA ALA A 113 -17.94 -11.10 14.02
C ALA A 113 -18.26 -11.13 12.51
N PRO A 114 -19.51 -10.86 12.10
CA PRO A 114 -19.83 -10.68 10.68
C PRO A 114 -18.90 -9.64 10.04
N GLY A 115 -18.29 -9.96 8.89
CA GLY A 115 -17.31 -9.10 8.22
C GLY A 115 -15.86 -9.23 8.72
N ALA A 116 -15.59 -9.97 9.81
CA ALA A 116 -14.23 -10.22 10.28
C ALA A 116 -13.41 -11.13 9.35
N THR A 117 -14.10 -12.01 8.61
CA THR A 117 -13.49 -12.95 7.67
C THR A 117 -13.45 -12.37 6.25
N LEU A 118 -12.37 -12.61 5.53
CA LEU A 118 -12.24 -12.22 4.13
C LEU A 118 -12.77 -13.32 3.21
N ASN A 119 -13.54 -12.92 2.20
CA ASN A 119 -14.04 -13.82 1.16
C ASN A 119 -13.02 -13.84 0.00
N TYR A 120 -11.87 -14.49 0.20
CA TYR A 120 -10.95 -14.81 -0.91
C TYR A 120 -11.06 -16.31 -1.24
N THR A 121 -10.95 -16.64 -2.52
CA THR A 121 -10.80 -18.02 -2.97
C THR A 121 -9.41 -18.53 -2.59
N GLY A 122 -9.30 -19.79 -2.20
CA GLY A 122 -8.00 -20.42 -1.92
C GLY A 122 -7.32 -20.01 -0.62
N ILE A 123 -8.07 -19.43 0.33
CA ILE A 123 -7.57 -19.16 1.69
C ILE A 123 -8.36 -19.93 2.74
N SER A 124 -7.66 -20.39 3.77
CA SER A 124 -8.24 -20.73 5.07
C SER A 124 -7.86 -19.64 6.06
N GLN A 125 -8.74 -19.34 7.02
CA GLN A 125 -8.51 -18.26 7.97
C GLN A 125 -8.95 -18.60 9.38
N VAL A 126 -8.24 -18.07 10.36
CA VAL A 126 -8.55 -18.24 11.79
C VAL A 126 -8.51 -16.85 12.43
N CYS A 127 -9.60 -16.43 13.05
CA CYS A 127 -9.64 -15.21 13.84
C CYS A 127 -9.39 -15.55 15.30
N PHE A 128 -8.53 -14.78 15.97
CA PHE A 128 -8.21 -14.98 17.39
C PHE A 128 -8.98 -13.97 18.25
N GLU A 129 -8.98 -14.20 19.57
CA GLU A 129 -9.42 -13.18 20.53
C GLU A 129 -8.70 -11.85 20.31
N ASN A 130 -9.43 -10.76 20.59
CA ASN A 130 -8.89 -9.41 20.48
C ASN A 130 -7.72 -9.22 21.45
N LEU A 131 -6.77 -8.38 21.05
CA LEU A 131 -5.71 -7.87 21.89
C LEU A 131 -5.65 -6.35 21.77
N ALA A 132 -4.99 -5.70 22.73
CA ALA A 132 -4.82 -4.26 22.69
C ALA A 132 -3.34 -3.87 22.57
N VAL A 133 -3.02 -3.17 21.48
CA VAL A 133 -1.66 -2.71 21.16
C VAL A 133 -1.51 -1.25 21.56
N PRO A 134 -0.48 -0.87 22.34
CA PRO A 134 -0.17 0.54 22.57
C PRO A 134 0.32 1.17 21.27
N LEU A 135 -0.35 2.24 20.84
CA LEU A 135 0.00 3.04 19.66
C LEU A 135 -0.02 4.53 19.98
N ALA A 136 0.72 5.33 19.22
CA ALA A 136 0.74 6.78 19.36
C ALA A 136 -0.67 7.41 19.24
N PHE A 137 -1.04 8.23 20.22
CA PHE A 137 -2.32 8.91 20.39
C PHE A 137 -2.11 10.42 20.44
N GLY A 138 -1.93 11.04 19.27
CA GLY A 138 -1.55 12.45 19.16
C GLY A 138 -0.34 12.81 20.03
N SER A 139 -0.39 13.97 20.68
CA SER A 139 0.66 14.43 21.61
C SER A 139 0.55 13.84 23.02
N GLN A 140 -0.44 12.98 23.30
CA GLN A 140 -0.71 12.46 24.64
C GLN A 140 0.06 11.17 24.96
N GLY A 141 0.95 10.74 24.07
CA GLY A 141 1.73 9.51 24.24
C GLY A 141 1.05 8.31 23.59
N GLU A 142 1.09 7.14 24.24
CA GLU A 142 0.54 5.90 23.70
C GLU A 142 -0.83 5.58 24.34
N ARG A 143 -1.74 5.02 23.54
CA ARG A 143 -3.02 4.47 24.01
C ARG A 143 -3.27 3.11 23.37
N LEU A 144 -3.88 2.22 24.16
CA LEU A 144 -4.25 0.87 23.75
C LEU A 144 -5.36 0.90 22.68
N LEU A 145 -5.06 0.44 21.47
CA LEU A 145 -6.03 0.23 20.39
C LEU A 145 -6.36 -1.26 20.28
N GLU A 146 -7.65 -1.59 20.31
CA GLU A 146 -8.11 -2.98 20.17
C GLU A 146 -7.98 -3.47 18.72
N MET A 147 -7.39 -4.66 18.56
CA MET A 147 -7.18 -5.33 17.29
C MET A 147 -7.56 -6.79 17.37
N MET A 148 -8.13 -7.32 16.30
CA MET A 148 -8.37 -8.73 16.10
C MET A 148 -7.27 -9.31 15.18
N PRO A 149 -6.44 -10.24 15.69
CA PRO A 149 -5.52 -10.99 14.86
C PRO A 149 -6.27 -12.00 14.00
N ARG A 150 -5.86 -12.14 12.74
CA ARG A 150 -6.40 -13.14 11.81
C ARG A 150 -5.28 -13.80 11.05
N LEU A 151 -5.13 -15.11 11.23
CA LEU A 151 -4.25 -15.94 10.42
C LEU A 151 -4.90 -16.19 9.06
N LEU A 152 -4.09 -16.08 8.02
CA LEU A 152 -4.41 -16.38 6.63
C LEU A 152 -3.44 -17.46 6.14
N LEU A 153 -4.01 -18.56 5.64
CA LEU A 153 -3.29 -19.70 5.09
C LEU A 153 -3.68 -19.83 3.62
N TRP A 154 -2.75 -19.56 2.71
CA TRP A 154 -2.97 -19.66 1.28
C TRP A 154 -2.65 -21.08 0.80
N GLN A 155 -3.41 -21.58 -0.19
CA GLN A 155 -3.17 -22.91 -0.78
C GLN A 155 -1.77 -23.04 -1.40
N GLU A 156 -1.18 -21.95 -1.88
CA GLU A 156 0.17 -21.88 -2.45
C GLU A 156 1.29 -21.97 -1.39
N GLY A 157 0.93 -22.14 -0.11
CA GLY A 157 1.88 -22.34 0.99
C GLY A 157 2.27 -21.07 1.74
N ASP A 158 1.88 -19.90 1.23
CA ASP A 158 2.04 -18.62 1.93
C ASP A 158 1.24 -18.62 3.26
N LYS A 159 1.86 -18.11 4.32
CA LYS A 159 1.25 -17.99 5.64
C LYS A 159 1.51 -16.59 6.19
N GLY A 160 0.46 -15.97 6.74
CA GLY A 160 0.59 -14.63 7.29
C GLY A 160 -0.53 -14.32 8.26
N ILE A 161 -0.26 -13.40 9.18
CA ILE A 161 -1.23 -12.92 10.14
C ILE A 161 -1.50 -11.44 9.88
N THR A 162 -2.76 -11.03 9.98
CA THR A 162 -3.18 -9.63 9.85
C THR A 162 -3.78 -9.14 11.16
N PHE A 163 -3.45 -7.93 11.58
CA PHE A 163 -4.02 -7.27 12.76
C PHE A 163 -5.02 -6.21 12.32
N VAL A 164 -6.30 -6.46 12.58
CA VAL A 164 -7.41 -5.63 12.12
C VAL A 164 -7.96 -4.84 13.29
N THR A 165 -7.98 -3.51 13.20
CA THR A 165 -8.61 -2.67 14.24
C THR A 165 -10.10 -2.94 14.30
N THR A 166 -10.66 -3.08 15.50
CA THR A 166 -12.08 -3.44 15.66
C THR A 166 -13.02 -2.25 15.51
N GLN A 167 -12.48 -1.03 15.61
CA GLN A 167 -13.23 0.21 15.60
C GLN A 167 -12.93 1.03 14.34
N ALA A 168 -13.97 1.71 13.85
CA ALA A 168 -13.88 2.73 12.82
C ALA A 168 -14.76 3.93 13.22
N ARG A 169 -14.78 4.94 12.36
CA ARG A 169 -15.55 6.18 12.52
C ARG A 169 -16.33 6.43 11.24
N GLN A 170 -17.59 6.82 11.41
CA GLN A 170 -18.47 7.12 10.29
C GLN A 170 -19.16 8.47 10.51
N GLY A 171 -19.32 9.25 9.45
CA GLY A 171 -20.08 10.49 9.52
C GLY A 171 -20.53 10.96 8.15
N ARG A 172 -21.13 12.15 8.12
CA ARG A 172 -21.54 12.82 6.90
C ARG A 172 -21.10 14.28 6.96
N ILE A 173 -20.47 14.74 5.90
CA ILE A 173 -19.94 16.10 5.80
C ILE A 173 -20.52 16.83 4.58
N ARG A 174 -20.36 18.15 4.55
CA ARG A 174 -20.67 18.98 3.38
C ARG A 174 -19.41 19.71 2.94
N LEU A 175 -19.07 19.60 1.66
CA LEU A 175 -17.91 20.24 1.05
C LEU A 175 -18.29 20.71 -0.35
N ALA A 176 -17.90 21.94 -0.72
CA ALA A 176 -18.19 22.53 -2.03
C ALA A 176 -19.66 22.34 -2.50
N GLY A 177 -20.62 22.52 -1.59
CA GLY A 177 -22.05 22.31 -1.87
C GLY A 177 -22.51 20.84 -1.94
N GLY A 178 -21.58 19.88 -2.08
CA GLY A 178 -21.84 18.44 -2.08
C GLY A 178 -22.00 17.85 -0.68
N LYS A 179 -22.70 16.72 -0.58
CA LYS A 179 -22.78 15.89 0.63
C LYS A 179 -21.92 14.65 0.44
N TYR A 180 -21.17 14.28 1.48
CA TYR A 180 -20.29 13.12 1.45
C TYR A 180 -20.48 12.25 2.67
N ASP A 181 -20.60 10.95 2.47
CA ASP A 181 -20.44 9.96 3.53
C ASP A 181 -18.94 9.73 3.74
N VAL A 182 -18.52 9.76 5.00
CA VAL A 182 -17.12 9.63 5.41
C VAL A 182 -16.95 8.38 6.26
N LEU A 183 -15.95 7.58 5.91
CA LEU A 183 -15.46 6.49 6.75
C LEU A 183 -14.00 6.76 7.10
N LEU A 184 -13.65 6.65 8.37
CA LEU A 184 -12.29 6.82 8.89
C LEU A 184 -11.93 5.57 9.72
N GLY A 185 -10.82 4.93 9.38
CA GLY A 185 -10.42 3.64 9.96
C GLY A 185 -8.99 3.28 9.60
N HIS A 186 -8.53 2.09 10.00
CA HIS A 186 -7.22 1.59 9.58
C HIS A 186 -7.37 0.59 8.44
N ASN A 187 -6.35 0.51 7.59
CA ASN A 187 -6.30 -0.46 6.49
C ASN A 187 -5.06 -1.37 6.66
N GLN A 188 -4.23 -1.48 5.63
CA GLN A 188 -2.95 -2.20 5.63
C GLN A 188 -1.87 -1.58 6.53
N VAL A 189 -2.07 -0.37 7.06
CA VAL A 189 -1.10 0.32 7.93
C VAL A 189 -1.77 0.80 9.22
N ALA A 190 -1.31 0.28 10.36
CA ALA A 190 -1.78 0.67 11.69
C ALA A 190 -0.65 1.29 12.53
N ALA A 191 -0.06 2.37 12.03
CA ALA A 191 1.12 3.04 12.60
C ALA A 191 0.80 4.06 13.72
N GLY A 192 -0.46 4.20 14.12
CA GLY A 192 -0.94 5.16 15.09
C GLY A 192 -2.46 5.10 15.23
N TRP A 193 -3.05 6.03 15.98
CA TRP A 193 -4.51 6.18 16.07
C TRP A 193 -5.11 6.91 14.85
N PHE A 194 -6.34 7.40 14.96
CA PHE A 194 -7.12 7.91 13.83
C PHE A 194 -6.60 9.24 13.25
N ASP A 195 -5.75 9.96 13.96
CA ASP A 195 -5.09 11.19 13.52
C ASP A 195 -3.83 10.95 12.68
N HIS A 196 -3.36 9.70 12.62
CA HIS A 196 -2.14 9.37 11.89
C HIS A 196 -2.29 9.63 10.38
N PRO A 197 -1.28 10.17 9.68
CA PRO A 197 -1.40 10.52 8.24
C PRO A 197 -1.79 9.35 7.33
N TRP A 198 -1.37 8.12 7.70
CA TRP A 198 -1.68 6.89 6.96
C TRP A 198 -3.04 6.27 7.30
N THR A 199 -3.77 6.81 8.28
CA THR A 199 -5.13 6.38 8.60
C THR A 199 -5.99 6.46 7.35
N ALA A 200 -6.81 5.45 7.12
CA ALA A 200 -7.65 5.38 5.95
C ALA A 200 -8.85 6.33 6.09
N LEU A 201 -9.03 7.22 5.13
CA LEU A 201 -10.15 8.15 4.99
C LEU A 201 -10.84 7.89 3.64
N HIS A 202 -12.06 7.36 3.67
CA HIS A 202 -12.88 7.23 2.48
C HIS A 202 -13.90 8.37 2.41
N LEU A 203 -13.81 9.16 1.35
CA LEU A 203 -14.76 10.21 1.01
C LEU A 203 -15.65 9.74 -0.14
N MET A 204 -16.95 9.53 0.12
CA MET A 204 -17.90 9.03 -0.88
C MET A 204 -19.01 10.05 -1.10
N PRO A 205 -19.27 10.53 -2.34
CA PRO A 205 -20.44 11.36 -2.61
C PRO A 205 -21.71 10.66 -2.14
N ALA A 206 -22.61 11.37 -1.45
CA ALA A 206 -23.82 10.79 -0.90
C ALA A 206 -24.67 10.14 -2.00
N GLY A 207 -25.08 8.88 -1.78
CA GLY A 207 -25.81 8.08 -2.77
C GLY A 207 -24.93 7.41 -3.84
N SER A 208 -23.61 7.64 -3.82
CA SER A 208 -22.64 6.92 -4.64
C SER A 208 -21.88 5.89 -3.80
N ARG A 209 -21.63 4.72 -4.39
CA ARG A 209 -20.64 3.76 -3.86
C ARG A 209 -19.23 4.04 -4.38
N SER A 210 -19.09 5.00 -5.30
CA SER A 210 -17.81 5.32 -5.90
C SER A 210 -16.98 6.23 -4.98
N ARG A 211 -15.68 5.95 -4.98
CA ARG A 211 -14.64 6.71 -4.27
C ARG A 211 -13.71 7.35 -5.30
N PRO A 212 -12.94 8.38 -4.91
CA PRO A 212 -11.70 8.74 -5.61
C PRO A 212 -10.89 7.49 -5.94
N ARG A 213 -10.47 7.35 -7.20
CA ARG A 213 -9.67 6.21 -7.68
C ARG A 213 -8.30 6.70 -8.10
N TRP A 214 -7.42 6.84 -7.12
CA TRP A 214 -5.98 7.00 -7.30
C TRP A 214 -5.24 6.49 -6.05
N MET A 215 -3.99 6.09 -6.22
CA MET A 215 -3.21 5.44 -5.15
C MET A 215 -2.93 6.42 -4.01
N GLY A 216 -3.38 6.11 -2.80
CA GLY A 216 -3.27 6.99 -1.64
C GLY A 216 -4.45 7.94 -1.41
N SER A 217 -5.43 7.98 -2.32
CA SER A 217 -6.67 8.76 -2.16
C SER A 217 -7.51 8.40 -0.94
N ASN A 218 -7.29 7.22 -0.38
CA ASN A 218 -7.99 6.73 0.78
C ASN A 218 -7.23 7.02 2.08
N ARG A 219 -6.29 7.97 2.12
CA ARG A 219 -5.48 8.29 3.31
C ARG A 219 -5.88 9.65 3.87
N LEU A 220 -5.77 9.83 5.19
CA LEU A 220 -6.04 11.11 5.84
C LEU A 220 -5.14 12.23 5.31
N MET A 221 -3.91 11.91 4.93
CA MET A 221 -2.96 12.83 4.29
C MET A 221 -3.30 13.21 2.84
N ALA A 222 -4.37 12.68 2.25
CA ALA A 222 -4.73 12.96 0.87
C ALA A 222 -5.28 14.39 0.70
N LEU A 223 -4.72 15.11 -0.27
CA LEU A 223 -5.27 16.36 -0.77
C LEU A 223 -6.29 16.06 -1.86
N HIS A 224 -7.56 16.34 -1.58
CA HIS A 224 -8.64 16.13 -2.54
C HIS A 224 -8.98 17.43 -3.27
N LYS A 225 -8.84 17.44 -4.60
CA LYS A 225 -9.37 18.52 -5.45
C LYS A 225 -10.88 18.29 -5.65
N ILE A 226 -11.69 19.19 -5.10
CA ILE A 226 -13.16 19.16 -5.19
C ILE A 226 -13.61 20.53 -5.68
N ASP A 227 -14.31 20.57 -6.81
CA ASP A 227 -14.77 21.80 -7.46
C ASP A 227 -13.63 22.84 -7.62
N GLY A 228 -12.49 22.39 -8.14
CA GLY A 228 -11.31 23.23 -8.38
C GLY A 228 -10.46 23.54 -7.13
N THR A 229 -10.97 23.30 -5.93
CA THR A 229 -10.27 23.63 -4.67
C THR A 229 -9.66 22.38 -4.04
N PHE A 230 -8.41 22.45 -3.61
CA PHE A 230 -7.79 21.39 -2.81
C PHE A 230 -8.25 21.49 -1.35
N TYR A 231 -8.59 20.35 -0.73
CA TYR A 231 -8.97 20.27 0.68
C TYR A 231 -8.02 19.36 1.45
N GLN A 232 -7.62 19.82 2.64
CA GLN A 232 -6.88 19.06 3.63
C GLN A 232 -7.82 18.51 4.70
N PHE A 233 -7.50 17.32 5.19
CA PHE A 233 -8.25 16.63 6.23
C PHE A 233 -7.34 16.34 7.42
N ALA A 234 -7.88 16.48 8.62
CA ALA A 234 -7.24 16.09 9.86
C ALA A 234 -8.28 15.46 10.77
N ALA A 235 -7.88 14.50 11.59
CA ALA A 235 -8.73 13.90 12.60
C ALA A 235 -8.14 14.14 13.99
N THR A 236 -9.01 14.14 14.98
CA THR A 236 -8.58 13.99 16.38
C THR A 236 -8.02 12.58 16.62
N PRO A 237 -7.16 12.36 17.63
CA PRO A 237 -6.62 11.02 17.90
C PRO A 237 -7.71 9.97 18.16
N ALA A 238 -8.80 10.36 18.84
CA ALA A 238 -9.95 9.48 19.05
C ALA A 238 -10.80 9.27 17.79
N GLY A 239 -10.56 10.02 16.72
CA GLY A 239 -11.32 9.99 15.47
C GLY A 239 -12.76 10.48 15.60
N ASP A 240 -13.16 11.07 16.74
CA ASP A 240 -14.52 11.54 16.99
C ASP A 240 -14.84 12.86 16.26
N LYS A 241 -13.79 13.54 15.78
CA LYS A 241 -13.89 14.75 14.97
C LYS A 241 -12.98 14.68 13.74
N LEU A 242 -13.53 15.09 12.60
CA LEU A 242 -12.83 15.34 11.34
C LEU A 242 -12.86 16.83 11.04
N THR A 243 -11.70 17.43 10.89
CA THR A 243 -11.52 18.81 10.45
C THR A 243 -11.17 18.83 8.96
N VAL A 244 -11.80 19.74 8.23
CA VAL A 244 -11.56 19.98 6.81
C VAL A 244 -11.23 21.46 6.60
N ARG A 245 -10.19 21.75 5.82
CA ARG A 245 -9.80 23.12 5.48
C ARG A 245 -9.42 23.22 4.01
N PRO A 246 -9.78 24.31 3.32
CA PRO A 246 -9.22 24.61 2.00
C PRO A 246 -7.70 24.71 2.09
N TYR A 247 -6.99 24.19 1.09
CA TYR A 247 -5.56 24.43 0.93
C TYR A 247 -5.35 25.84 0.40
N THR A 248 -4.58 26.64 1.13
CA THR A 248 -4.33 28.07 0.84
C THR A 248 -2.87 28.37 0.52
N GLU A 249 -2.00 27.37 0.62
CA GLU A 249 -0.58 27.51 0.31
C GLU A 249 -0.37 27.53 -1.22
N PRO A 250 0.84 27.88 -1.70
CA PRO A 250 1.10 28.00 -3.13
C PRO A 250 0.86 26.72 -3.93
N LEU A 251 0.40 26.90 -5.16
CA LEU A 251 0.31 25.88 -6.21
C LEU A 251 1.45 26.09 -7.21
N GLY A 252 1.83 25.04 -7.91
CA GLY A 252 2.75 25.06 -9.05
C GLY A 252 2.23 24.19 -10.20
N VAL A 253 2.89 24.29 -11.35
CA VAL A 253 2.50 23.56 -12.56
C VAL A 253 3.33 22.28 -12.68
N PHE A 254 2.64 21.15 -12.87
CA PHE A 254 3.24 19.88 -13.22
C PHE A 254 2.84 19.51 -14.65
N GLU A 255 3.84 19.25 -15.49
CA GLU A 255 3.68 18.94 -16.90
C GLU A 255 4.39 17.62 -17.24
N VAL A 256 3.82 16.85 -18.16
CA VAL A 256 4.51 15.75 -18.83
C VAL A 256 4.91 16.18 -20.25
N GLY A 257 6.18 16.00 -20.58
CA GLY A 257 6.76 16.46 -21.85
C GLY A 257 7.34 15.34 -22.70
N ALA A 258 7.47 15.58 -24.00
CA ALA A 258 8.12 14.63 -24.92
C ALA A 258 9.67 14.66 -24.84
N GLY A 259 10.24 15.61 -24.10
CA GLY A 259 11.67 15.89 -24.10
C GLY A 259 12.14 16.31 -25.50
N ALA A 260 13.27 15.76 -25.96
CA ALA A 260 13.79 16.00 -27.30
C ALA A 260 13.10 15.17 -28.41
N ARG A 261 12.02 14.44 -28.11
CA ARG A 261 11.35 13.51 -29.03
C ARG A 261 10.16 14.19 -29.72
N THR A 262 9.91 13.84 -30.97
CA THR A 262 8.71 14.27 -31.71
C THR A 262 7.59 13.26 -31.52
N ILE A 263 6.85 13.39 -30.41
CA ILE A 263 5.76 12.47 -30.05
C ILE A 263 4.54 13.29 -29.64
N GLU A 264 3.39 12.95 -30.19
CA GLU A 264 2.09 13.49 -29.81
C GLU A 264 1.39 12.56 -28.81
N GLY A 265 0.36 13.07 -28.13
CA GLY A 265 -0.41 12.26 -27.18
C GLY A 265 0.39 11.90 -25.93
N VAL A 266 0.99 12.91 -25.29
CA VAL A 266 1.72 12.75 -24.03
C VAL A 266 0.80 13.18 -22.88
N ASN A 267 0.27 12.22 -22.15
CA ASN A 267 -0.67 12.46 -21.05
C ASN A 267 -0.29 11.64 -19.81
N ILE A 268 -0.68 12.14 -18.64
CA ILE A 268 -0.40 11.52 -17.35
C ILE A 268 -1.60 11.58 -16.42
N HIS A 269 -1.76 10.55 -15.60
CA HIS A 269 -2.65 10.54 -14.44
C HIS A 269 -2.07 9.64 -13.34
N GLY A 270 -2.64 9.73 -12.15
CA GLY A 270 -2.27 8.87 -11.02
C GLY A 270 -2.10 9.67 -9.75
N SER A 271 -0.92 9.58 -9.12
CA SER A 271 -0.68 10.20 -7.83
C SER A 271 0.80 10.43 -7.51
N LEU A 272 1.04 11.54 -6.84
CA LEU A 272 2.31 11.91 -6.23
C LEU A 272 2.20 11.85 -4.71
N ARG A 273 3.36 11.72 -4.04
CA ARG A 273 3.45 11.71 -2.60
C ARG A 273 4.67 12.50 -2.11
N THR A 274 4.46 13.30 -1.08
CA THR A 274 5.50 13.95 -0.26
C THR A 274 5.68 13.14 1.03
N ARG A 275 6.51 13.58 1.97
CA ARG A 275 6.60 12.92 3.28
C ARG A 275 5.24 12.88 4.00
N ASN A 276 4.46 13.94 3.88
CA ASN A 276 3.29 14.19 4.74
C ASN A 276 1.98 14.31 3.95
N THR A 277 1.98 14.14 2.64
CA THR A 277 0.81 14.38 1.80
C THR A 277 0.84 13.51 0.55
N THR A 278 -0.34 13.19 0.03
CA THR A 278 -0.48 12.60 -1.29
C THR A 278 -1.52 13.36 -2.09
N VAL A 279 -1.29 13.49 -3.40
CA VAL A 279 -2.15 14.27 -4.29
C VAL A 279 -2.36 13.50 -5.59
N GLY A 280 -3.59 13.55 -6.10
CA GLY A 280 -3.91 12.97 -7.40
C GLY A 280 -3.38 13.82 -8.55
N VAL A 281 -2.89 13.16 -9.60
CA VAL A 281 -2.45 13.78 -10.86
C VAL A 281 -3.50 13.49 -11.92
N GLY A 282 -3.82 14.51 -12.71
CA GLY A 282 -4.84 14.48 -13.75
C GLY A 282 -6.08 15.28 -13.39
N GLU A 283 -7.10 15.22 -14.24
CA GLU A 283 -8.35 15.95 -14.02
C GLU A 283 -9.42 15.08 -13.38
N VAL A 284 -9.96 15.53 -12.25
CA VAL A 284 -11.11 14.87 -11.61
C VAL A 284 -12.32 14.99 -12.53
N SER A 285 -12.76 13.87 -13.11
CA SER A 285 -13.99 13.84 -13.90
C SER A 285 -15.18 14.36 -13.07
N ARG A 286 -15.94 15.29 -13.65
CA ARG A 286 -17.21 15.79 -13.06
C ARG A 286 -18.37 14.80 -13.22
N ASP A 287 -18.21 13.78 -14.07
CA ASP A 287 -19.24 12.76 -14.24
C ASP A 287 -19.15 11.72 -13.12
N TYR A 288 -19.98 11.87 -12.10
CA TYR A 288 -20.07 10.95 -10.95
C TYR A 288 -20.45 9.51 -11.31
N ARG A 289 -20.86 9.23 -12.55
CA ARG A 289 -21.14 7.86 -13.04
C ARG A 289 -19.88 7.13 -13.48
N LEU A 290 -18.89 7.87 -13.96
CA LEU A 290 -17.53 7.38 -14.10
C LEU A 290 -16.89 7.61 -12.73
N SER A 291 -16.51 6.54 -12.05
CA SER A 291 -15.79 6.66 -10.78
C SER A 291 -14.72 7.74 -10.88
N LEU A 292 -14.56 8.58 -9.85
CA LEU A 292 -13.60 9.69 -9.69
C LEU A 292 -12.13 9.28 -9.99
N ALA A 293 -11.89 8.80 -11.20
CA ALA A 293 -10.63 8.51 -11.83
C ALA A 293 -10.21 9.81 -12.50
N HIS A 294 -8.93 10.11 -12.36
CA HIS A 294 -8.37 11.27 -13.03
C HIS A 294 -8.26 10.96 -14.52
N SER A 295 -8.87 11.80 -15.36
CA SER A 295 -8.60 11.79 -16.79
C SER A 295 -7.14 12.13 -17.03
N PRO A 296 -6.44 11.43 -17.96
CA PRO A 296 -5.10 11.80 -18.37
C PRO A 296 -5.05 13.26 -18.84
N VAL A 297 -4.01 13.99 -18.44
CA VAL A 297 -3.76 15.37 -18.86
C VAL A 297 -2.30 15.55 -19.22
N GLN A 298 -1.99 16.55 -20.04
CA GLN A 298 -0.60 16.96 -20.27
C GLN A 298 -0.06 17.85 -19.13
N THR A 299 -0.91 18.69 -18.55
CA THR A 299 -0.54 19.65 -17.50
C THR A 299 -1.62 19.74 -16.43
N CYS A 300 -1.21 19.96 -15.18
CA CYS A 300 -2.14 20.26 -14.09
C CYS A 300 -1.47 21.10 -12.98
N GLU A 301 -2.30 21.83 -12.23
CA GLU A 301 -1.87 22.53 -11.03
C GLU A 301 -1.91 21.61 -9.81
N LEU A 302 -0.80 21.57 -9.08
CA LEU A 302 -0.62 20.80 -7.86
C LEU A 302 -0.04 21.69 -6.75
N PRO A 303 -0.22 21.33 -5.47
CA PRO A 303 0.48 21.97 -4.36
C PRO A 303 2.00 22.04 -4.62
N ALA A 304 2.63 23.18 -4.30
CA ALA A 304 4.07 23.32 -4.46
C ALA A 304 4.80 22.58 -3.31
N ASP A 305 5.58 21.55 -3.65
CA ASP A 305 6.36 20.73 -2.72
C ASP A 305 7.34 19.82 -3.50
N ASP A 306 8.06 18.97 -2.78
CA ASP A 306 8.93 17.91 -3.29
C ASP A 306 8.22 16.55 -3.25
N TYR A 307 8.10 15.94 -4.42
CA TYR A 307 7.32 14.73 -4.63
C TYR A 307 8.18 13.55 -5.11
N MET A 308 7.70 12.36 -4.77
CA MET A 308 7.99 11.12 -5.48
C MET A 308 6.69 10.60 -6.12
N PRO A 309 6.74 9.82 -7.21
CA PRO A 309 5.55 9.18 -7.74
C PRO A 309 5.12 8.03 -6.85
N GLU A 310 3.89 8.06 -6.34
CA GLU A 310 3.32 6.90 -5.66
C GLU A 310 2.93 5.84 -6.70
N TYR A 311 2.20 6.30 -7.72
CA TYR A 311 1.84 5.51 -8.90
C TYR A 311 1.33 6.47 -9.98
N LEU A 312 2.00 6.54 -11.13
CA LEU A 312 1.59 7.33 -12.28
C LEU A 312 1.46 6.42 -13.50
N THR A 313 0.45 6.66 -14.31
CA THR A 313 0.27 6.04 -15.61
C THR A 313 0.41 7.10 -16.67
N LEU A 314 1.21 6.78 -17.68
CA LEU A 314 1.55 7.67 -18.78
C LEU A 314 1.10 7.06 -20.09
N GLU A 315 0.60 7.94 -20.95
CA GLU A 315 0.39 7.69 -22.36
C GLU A 315 1.44 8.54 -23.08
N PHE A 316 2.25 7.91 -23.92
CA PHE A 316 3.42 8.50 -24.56
C PHE A 316 3.43 8.08 -26.03
N GLY A 317 2.54 8.70 -26.82
CA GLY A 317 2.22 8.26 -28.17
C GLY A 317 1.51 6.91 -28.15
N LYS A 318 2.14 5.88 -28.74
CA LYS A 318 1.62 4.49 -28.73
C LYS A 318 2.06 3.69 -27.51
N LEU A 319 2.86 4.29 -26.62
CA LEU A 319 3.33 3.63 -25.42
C LEU A 319 2.40 3.95 -24.26
N ARG A 320 2.02 2.92 -23.52
CA ARG A 320 1.49 3.06 -22.17
C ARG A 320 2.52 2.52 -21.19
N MET A 321 2.79 3.26 -20.13
CA MET A 321 3.66 2.80 -19.06
C MET A 321 3.17 3.29 -17.71
N THR A 322 3.59 2.60 -16.66
CA THR A 322 3.43 3.04 -15.29
C THR A 322 4.80 3.39 -14.70
N ILE A 323 4.86 4.42 -13.85
CA ILE A 323 6.03 4.70 -13.00
C ILE A 323 5.62 4.80 -11.54
N SER A 324 6.56 4.49 -10.65
CA SER A 324 6.37 4.57 -9.19
C SER A 324 7.72 4.72 -8.50
N ASN A 325 7.71 5.10 -7.22
CA ASN A 325 8.91 5.27 -6.43
C ASN A 325 9.68 3.95 -6.33
N ASN A 326 10.98 3.97 -6.57
CA ASN A 326 11.80 2.77 -6.47
C ASN A 326 11.92 2.31 -5.01
N TYR A 327 11.27 1.19 -4.68
CA TYR A 327 11.32 0.61 -3.33
C TYR A 327 12.37 -0.52 -3.19
N HIS A 328 13.21 -0.72 -4.21
CA HIS A 328 14.26 -1.73 -4.23
C HIS A 328 15.65 -1.11 -4.05
N THR A 329 16.57 -1.82 -3.41
CA THR A 329 18.00 -1.46 -3.44
C THR A 329 18.78 -2.50 -4.21
N ASP A 330 20.00 -2.16 -4.65
CA ASP A 330 20.89 -3.12 -5.32
C ASP A 330 21.01 -4.41 -4.51
N GLY A 331 20.66 -5.53 -5.14
CA GLY A 331 20.68 -6.85 -4.54
C GLY A 331 19.58 -7.17 -3.52
N ARG A 332 18.67 -6.24 -3.21
CA ARG A 332 17.63 -6.44 -2.20
C ARG A 332 16.25 -5.96 -2.65
N ARG A 333 15.36 -6.92 -2.87
CA ARG A 333 13.95 -6.69 -3.19
C ARG A 333 13.21 -6.03 -2.02
N MET A 334 12.44 -4.97 -2.29
CA MET A 334 11.56 -4.30 -1.31
C MET A 334 12.26 -3.85 -0.02
N HIS A 335 13.55 -3.50 -0.10
CA HIS A 335 14.34 -3.03 1.03
C HIS A 335 14.08 -1.54 1.30
N ILE A 336 12.95 -1.26 1.94
CA ILE A 336 12.49 0.12 2.23
C ILE A 336 12.92 0.66 3.59
N VAL A 337 13.30 -0.22 4.52
CA VAL A 337 13.66 0.18 5.89
C VAL A 337 15.00 0.91 5.86
N GLY A 338 15.07 2.08 6.50
CA GLY A 338 16.27 2.93 6.54
C GLY A 338 16.64 3.56 5.20
N ARG A 339 15.82 3.38 4.15
CA ARG A 339 16.08 3.99 2.84
C ARG A 339 15.85 5.49 2.92
N GLN A 340 16.82 6.26 2.44
CA GLN A 340 16.59 7.67 2.14
C GLN A 340 15.75 7.79 0.87
N TRP A 341 14.54 8.33 1.01
CA TRP A 341 13.67 8.59 -0.12
C TRP A 341 14.14 9.81 -0.91
N VAL A 342 14.10 9.70 -2.24
CA VAL A 342 14.38 10.80 -3.17
C VAL A 342 13.04 11.40 -3.61
N TYR A 343 12.86 12.70 -3.36
CA TYR A 343 11.70 13.47 -3.78
C TYR A 343 12.09 14.35 -4.97
N GLY A 344 12.42 13.71 -6.10
CA GLY A 344 13.03 14.38 -7.26
C GLY A 344 12.08 15.21 -8.13
N ILE A 345 10.77 15.19 -7.86
CA ILE A 345 9.78 16.00 -8.58
C ILE A 345 9.54 17.29 -7.79
N HIS A 346 10.20 18.37 -8.20
CA HIS A 346 10.22 19.65 -7.51
C HIS A 346 9.19 20.62 -8.11
N ILE A 347 7.97 20.64 -7.59
CA ILE A 347 6.91 21.53 -8.07
C ILE A 347 7.02 22.87 -7.34
N ARG A 348 7.07 23.98 -8.08
CA ARG A 348 7.23 25.34 -7.56
C ARG A 348 6.24 26.32 -8.18
N PRO A 349 5.91 27.44 -7.50
CA PRO A 349 4.91 28.39 -8.00
C PRO A 349 5.36 29.20 -9.22
N ASP A 350 6.66 29.42 -9.35
CA ASP A 350 7.29 30.30 -10.34
C ASP A 350 7.78 29.57 -11.59
N GLN A 351 7.94 28.25 -11.52
CA GLN A 351 8.44 27.45 -12.64
C GLN A 351 7.69 26.11 -12.77
N PRO A 352 7.18 25.78 -13.98
CA PRO A 352 6.65 24.45 -14.25
C PRO A 352 7.72 23.38 -14.08
N PHE A 353 7.36 22.29 -13.41
CA PHE A 353 8.15 21.06 -13.44
C PHE A 353 7.71 20.22 -14.63
N VAL A 354 8.64 19.89 -15.53
CA VAL A 354 8.37 19.06 -16.71
C VAL A 354 8.99 17.68 -16.51
N LEU A 355 8.15 16.65 -16.39
CA LEU A 355 8.57 15.25 -16.43
C LEU A 355 8.69 14.80 -17.90
N ASP A 356 9.91 14.70 -18.40
CA ASP A 356 10.16 14.43 -19.82
C ASP A 356 10.98 13.16 -20.10
N PHE A 357 11.49 12.49 -19.06
CA PHE A 357 12.38 11.31 -19.15
C PHE A 357 13.68 11.57 -19.91
N SER A 358 14.27 12.76 -19.76
CA SER A 358 15.57 13.09 -20.37
C SER A 358 16.76 12.41 -19.69
N ASN A 359 16.60 11.87 -18.48
CA ASN A 359 17.66 11.11 -17.80
C ASN A 359 17.88 9.73 -18.45
N PRO A 360 19.13 9.25 -18.52
CA PRO A 360 19.41 7.90 -19.02
C PRO A 360 18.84 6.86 -18.04
N PRO A 361 18.05 5.89 -18.51
CA PRO A 361 17.54 4.83 -17.66
C PRO A 361 18.64 3.81 -17.32
N ALA A 362 18.48 3.11 -16.20
CA ALA A 362 19.41 2.10 -15.70
C ALA A 362 18.67 0.82 -15.31
N VAL A 363 19.31 -0.33 -15.56
CA VAL A 363 18.85 -1.64 -15.07
C VAL A 363 19.47 -1.88 -13.70
N MET A 364 18.62 -2.08 -12.68
CA MET A 364 19.05 -2.43 -11.33
C MET A 364 18.69 -3.89 -11.03
N PHE A 365 19.67 -4.68 -10.60
CA PHE A 365 19.43 -6.03 -10.11
C PHE A 365 18.95 -6.00 -8.65
N VAL A 366 17.78 -6.56 -8.39
CA VAL A 366 17.18 -6.64 -7.04
C VAL A 366 17.36 -8.01 -6.40
N SER A 367 17.85 -8.98 -7.19
CA SER A 367 18.32 -10.29 -6.78
C SER A 367 19.22 -10.86 -7.89
N PRO A 368 20.31 -11.58 -7.56
CA PRO A 368 20.84 -11.79 -6.22
C PRO A 368 21.56 -10.55 -5.66
N ALA A 369 21.83 -10.56 -4.36
CA ALA A 369 22.78 -9.64 -3.76
C ALA A 369 24.22 -9.93 -4.20
N ARG A 370 25.10 -8.92 -4.18
CA ARG A 370 26.52 -9.07 -4.60
C ARG A 370 27.29 -10.11 -3.79
N ASP A 371 26.90 -10.32 -2.55
CA ASP A 371 27.45 -11.30 -1.62
C ASP A 371 26.75 -12.66 -1.67
N CYS A 372 25.76 -12.85 -2.56
CA CYS A 372 25.11 -14.13 -2.76
C CYS A 372 26.15 -15.19 -3.18
N ARG A 373 25.99 -16.39 -2.62
CA ARG A 373 26.76 -17.58 -2.95
C ARG A 373 25.77 -18.67 -3.31
N ILE A 374 26.03 -19.34 -4.43
CA ILE A 374 25.25 -20.49 -4.91
C ILE A 374 26.17 -21.70 -5.02
N LYS A 375 25.65 -22.89 -4.73
CA LYS A 375 26.36 -24.16 -4.92
C LYS A 375 25.99 -24.79 -6.26
N PRO A 376 26.85 -25.66 -6.82
CA PRO A 376 26.47 -26.47 -7.97
C PRO A 376 25.17 -27.24 -7.70
N GLY A 377 24.21 -27.14 -8.63
CA GLY A 377 22.88 -27.76 -8.51
C GLY A 377 21.83 -26.90 -7.81
N GLU A 378 22.18 -25.75 -7.24
CA GLU A 378 21.21 -24.80 -6.69
C GLU A 378 20.63 -23.88 -7.77
N GLU A 379 19.35 -23.53 -7.62
CA GLU A 379 18.67 -22.58 -8.50
C GLU A 379 18.99 -21.14 -8.09
N LEU A 380 19.37 -20.30 -9.07
CA LEU A 380 19.58 -18.87 -8.88
C LEU A 380 18.43 -18.09 -9.50
N ARG A 381 17.70 -17.34 -8.67
CA ARG A 381 16.70 -16.38 -9.14
C ARG A 381 17.33 -15.00 -9.38
N VAL A 382 17.38 -14.61 -10.65
CA VAL A 382 17.78 -13.26 -11.08
C VAL A 382 16.55 -12.39 -11.25
N MET A 383 16.54 -11.20 -10.64
CA MET A 383 15.47 -10.23 -10.75
C MET A 383 16.07 -8.85 -10.98
N ALA A 384 15.49 -8.09 -11.90
CA ALA A 384 15.92 -6.74 -12.19
C ALA A 384 14.73 -5.84 -12.52
N VAL A 385 14.96 -4.53 -12.41
CA VAL A 385 13.97 -3.48 -12.71
C VAL A 385 14.64 -2.38 -13.53
N LEU A 386 13.88 -1.71 -14.39
CA LEU A 386 14.31 -0.49 -15.07
C LEU A 386 13.99 0.72 -14.20
N THR A 387 14.95 1.62 -14.08
CA THR A 387 14.88 2.79 -13.21
C THR A 387 15.35 4.04 -13.93
N ASP A 388 14.87 5.20 -13.49
CA ASP A 388 15.58 6.46 -13.66
C ASP A 388 16.26 6.76 -12.31
N PRO A 389 17.59 6.65 -12.23
CA PRO A 389 18.32 6.78 -10.97
C PRO A 389 18.38 8.23 -10.45
N VAL A 390 18.13 9.24 -11.29
CA VAL A 390 18.13 10.64 -10.88
C VAL A 390 16.86 10.96 -10.11
N LEU A 391 15.72 10.49 -10.61
CA LEU A 391 14.41 10.66 -9.95
C LEU A 391 14.11 9.56 -8.92
N ASP A 392 14.92 8.50 -8.87
CA ASP A 392 14.70 7.26 -8.09
C ASP A 392 13.32 6.63 -8.34
N ILE A 393 12.94 6.53 -9.62
CA ILE A 393 11.68 5.94 -10.05
C ILE A 393 11.94 4.61 -10.75
N MET A 394 10.98 3.71 -10.70
CA MET A 394 10.98 2.47 -11.48
C MET A 394 9.88 2.51 -12.54
N PHE A 395 10.21 1.96 -13.71
CA PHE A 395 9.28 1.76 -14.81
C PHE A 395 8.54 0.44 -14.63
N ARG A 396 7.28 0.43 -15.03
CA ARG A 396 6.37 -0.70 -14.91
C ARG A 396 5.47 -0.83 -16.13
N ARG A 397 5.02 -2.05 -16.42
CA ARG A 397 3.95 -2.33 -17.39
C ARG A 397 4.14 -1.54 -18.70
N LEU A 398 5.28 -1.74 -19.37
CA LEU A 398 5.54 -1.08 -20.64
C LEU A 398 4.74 -1.80 -21.73
N GLN A 399 3.85 -1.09 -22.41
CA GLN A 399 2.90 -1.68 -23.35
C GLN A 399 2.81 -0.86 -24.64
N ASP A 400 2.61 -1.55 -25.77
CA ASP A 400 2.20 -0.96 -27.05
C ASP A 400 0.68 -0.97 -27.15
N THR A 401 0.07 0.21 -27.24
CA THR A 401 -1.38 0.39 -27.33
C THR A 401 -1.91 0.31 -28.76
N SER A 402 -1.04 0.18 -29.77
CA SER A 402 -1.45 0.05 -31.17
C SER A 402 -1.80 -1.37 -31.59
N GLU A 403 -1.42 -2.34 -30.77
CA GLU A 403 -1.73 -3.75 -30.95
C GLU A 403 -2.50 -4.28 -29.73
N GLN A 404 -3.38 -5.25 -29.96
CA GLN A 404 -4.09 -5.95 -28.89
C GLN A 404 -3.73 -7.42 -28.98
N CYS A 405 -3.35 -8.02 -27.85
CA CYS A 405 -3.23 -9.47 -27.74
C CYS A 405 -4.43 -10.04 -26.97
N GLN A 406 -4.75 -11.30 -27.27
CA GLN A 406 -5.70 -12.07 -26.50
C GLN A 406 -4.93 -12.82 -25.41
N GLU A 407 -5.07 -12.39 -24.16
CA GLU A 407 -4.54 -13.16 -23.04
C GLU A 407 -5.52 -14.27 -22.65
N THR A 408 -5.01 -15.50 -22.58
CA THR A 408 -5.70 -16.64 -21.97
C THR A 408 -5.32 -16.68 -20.50
N LEU A 409 -6.23 -16.31 -19.61
CA LEU A 409 -6.07 -16.54 -18.17
C LEU A 409 -6.02 -18.06 -17.90
N VAL A 410 -5.06 -18.49 -17.08
CA VAL A 410 -4.76 -19.90 -16.74
C VAL A 410 -5.99 -20.64 -16.16
N GLU A 411 -6.03 -21.96 -16.38
CA GLU A 411 -7.11 -22.91 -16.03
C GLU A 411 -7.75 -22.71 -14.64
N GLY A 412 -9.09 -22.72 -14.61
CA GLY A 412 -9.88 -22.79 -13.38
C GLY A 412 -10.78 -21.57 -13.10
N GLN A 413 -10.70 -20.51 -13.89
CA GLN A 413 -11.64 -19.37 -13.85
C GLN A 413 -12.49 -19.29 -15.11
N PRO A 414 -13.75 -18.81 -15.04
CA PRO A 414 -14.58 -18.64 -16.22
C PRO A 414 -13.89 -17.71 -17.23
N TYR A 415 -13.73 -18.20 -18.46
CA TYR A 415 -13.12 -17.52 -19.59
C TYR A 415 -13.56 -16.05 -19.69
N ARG A 416 -12.61 -15.12 -19.53
CA ARG A 416 -12.69 -13.80 -20.14
C ARG A 416 -11.47 -13.63 -21.05
N SER A 417 -11.70 -13.65 -22.36
CA SER A 417 -10.74 -13.07 -23.29
C SER A 417 -10.72 -11.56 -23.03
N LEU A 418 -9.66 -11.10 -22.38
CA LEU A 418 -9.37 -9.67 -22.30
C LEU A 418 -8.49 -9.36 -23.50
N HIS A 419 -8.92 -8.39 -24.31
CA HIS A 419 -8.01 -7.73 -25.24
C HIS A 419 -7.14 -6.82 -24.38
N THR A 420 -5.84 -7.07 -24.39
CA THR A 420 -4.86 -6.29 -23.61
C THR A 420 -3.80 -5.72 -24.56
N ASP A 421 -3.28 -4.54 -24.20
CA ASP A 421 -2.14 -3.94 -24.90
C ASP A 421 -0.94 -4.90 -24.87
N VAL A 422 -0.16 -4.94 -25.96
CA VAL A 422 0.97 -5.87 -26.09
C VAL A 422 2.10 -5.45 -25.13
N SER A 423 2.54 -6.37 -24.26
CA SER A 423 3.68 -6.09 -23.39
C SER A 423 4.97 -5.94 -24.19
N LEU A 424 5.75 -4.90 -23.87
CA LEU A 424 7.08 -4.62 -24.38
C LEU A 424 8.17 -4.93 -23.35
N ASP A 425 7.85 -5.76 -22.36
CA ASP A 425 8.82 -6.21 -21.37
C ASP A 425 10.00 -6.92 -22.08
N PRO A 426 11.26 -6.54 -21.77
CA PRO A 426 12.40 -7.02 -22.52
C PRO A 426 12.68 -8.49 -22.21
N LYS A 427 13.03 -9.24 -23.26
CA LYS A 427 13.61 -10.57 -23.11
C LYS A 427 15.04 -10.44 -22.59
N VAL A 428 15.34 -11.15 -21.51
CA VAL A 428 16.67 -11.22 -20.91
C VAL A 428 17.24 -12.61 -21.11
N VAL A 429 18.53 -12.67 -21.45
CA VAL A 429 19.28 -13.92 -21.59
C VAL A 429 20.52 -13.86 -20.71
N ILE A 430 20.80 -14.96 -20.01
CA ILE A 430 22.05 -15.17 -19.29
C ILE A 430 22.93 -16.07 -20.16
N ARG A 431 24.14 -15.61 -20.46
CA ARG A 431 25.08 -16.34 -21.30
C ARG A 431 26.36 -16.68 -20.55
N ARG A 432 26.92 -17.84 -20.84
CA ARG A 432 28.32 -18.15 -20.52
C ARG A 432 29.24 -17.26 -21.35
N ALA A 433 30.49 -17.14 -20.93
CA ALA A 433 31.52 -16.39 -21.65
C ALA A 433 31.77 -16.91 -23.09
N ASN A 434 31.47 -18.19 -23.35
CA ASN A 434 31.53 -18.80 -24.69
C ASN A 434 30.30 -18.49 -25.57
N GLY A 435 29.32 -17.74 -25.08
CA GLY A 435 28.10 -17.35 -25.80
C GLY A 435 26.89 -18.29 -25.61
N GLU A 436 27.05 -19.44 -24.95
CA GLU A 436 25.96 -20.38 -24.66
C GLU A 436 24.90 -19.74 -23.75
N ILE A 437 23.63 -19.80 -24.15
CA ILE A 437 22.50 -19.34 -23.34
C ILE A 437 22.21 -20.39 -22.27
N VAL A 438 22.31 -20.01 -21.00
CA VAL A 438 22.05 -20.90 -19.84
C VAL A 438 20.72 -20.62 -19.17
N ALA A 439 20.14 -19.44 -19.39
CA ALA A 439 18.80 -19.10 -18.96
C ALA A 439 18.24 -17.98 -19.83
N GLU A 440 16.92 -17.97 -19.99
CA GLU A 440 16.19 -16.87 -20.61
C GLU A 440 14.89 -16.64 -19.87
N GLY A 441 14.39 -15.40 -19.94
CA GLY A 441 13.13 -15.01 -19.34
C GLY A 441 12.69 -13.64 -19.83
N VAL A 442 11.48 -13.26 -19.44
CA VAL A 442 11.01 -11.88 -19.61
C VAL A 442 11.31 -11.16 -18.31
N MET A 443 11.91 -9.98 -18.39
CA MET A 443 12.02 -9.10 -17.23
C MET A 443 10.72 -8.29 -17.17
N PRO A 444 9.75 -8.65 -16.31
CA PRO A 444 8.62 -7.77 -16.11
C PRO A 444 9.18 -6.46 -15.59
N PHE A 445 8.87 -5.36 -16.26
CA PHE A 445 9.00 -4.08 -15.61
C PHE A 445 7.93 -4.06 -14.50
N GLY A 446 8.37 -4.47 -13.31
CA GLY A 446 7.76 -4.27 -11.99
C GLY A 446 6.39 -4.88 -11.71
#